data_AF-A0A935EP78-F1
#
_entry.id   AF-A0A935EP78-F1
#
_cell.length_a   1.000
_cell.length_b   1.000
_cell.length_c   1.000
_cell.angle_alpha   90.00
_cell.angle_beta   90.00
_cell.angle_gamma   90.00
#
_symmetry.space_group_name_H-M   'P 1'
#
loop_
_entity.id
_entity.type
_entity.pdbx_description
1 polymer ?
#
loop_
_entity_poly.entity_id
_entity_poly.type
_entity_poly.pdbx_seq_one_letter_code
_entity_poly.pdbx_strand_id
1 'polypeptide(L)'
;MRYLILAQSKPTAHALGAWLDLLGERPIEKLDDDQRVIVWEGREGLPVAQAFERLSRALEAAAYGDGEMPSHHRVVVLVDGVARPGDLNIVAQGGGWESLLAMLILAFPEFRWVFGMWGVSADESTEVQERSSTLGTRHSLVSLLVTDESDPLFDATGLRVWIRERTNHCLAELNDDLRLPLRGEMAAIIEEEQAYLYFNGYCAYRFGFRADLIASWQRMKNNFGRKGERHPYWLLLEDMSLNFPDREKGIKLHCLQDERAQNCPQLDSRDSEVEQSRYRVLITTGQTRPGDDTLSRNRANLREKAPPGRGALVLKPACGQFDLWERAGLMRRHEGNPQPGLAPSYHWPPRRPEMYGESDGHGAPGKLLLVAEKLIERAEALKSQVKSVAGAVLGATLANDALELTGARTPTTAIEALGLKHQFEVMAECQFSGVEYHIRIEPRIAEITRDLDAICEWFGKSKRESARLNARMHILNQLVRILRDHNQFDEEQLCMNRVRHIHNTLWVRQRSVRVLLLPLLRYLELLLSSFATFSTVLLGWLVIFALLFWWIGSTPGSGDNWSFWCGLQGSVSTFFSVGPPTHPEGCKVTSTWGYVIATTATIFSGFFHLGVFVSHLYSIVARR
;
A
#
# COMPACT_ATOMS: atom_id res chain seq x y z
N MET A 1 -26.84 -10.26 4.26
CA MET A 1 -25.91 -10.29 3.10
C MET A 1 -26.71 -9.94 1.86
N ARG A 2 -26.07 -9.57 0.76
CA ARG A 2 -26.78 -9.34 -0.51
C ARG A 2 -26.40 -10.44 -1.49
N TYR A 3 -27.37 -11.22 -1.93
CA TYR A 3 -27.17 -12.28 -2.92
C TYR A 3 -27.57 -11.81 -4.30
N LEU A 4 -26.69 -12.06 -5.27
CA LEU A 4 -26.89 -11.80 -6.70
C LEU A 4 -26.80 -13.12 -7.47
N ILE A 5 -27.51 -13.22 -8.58
CA ILE A 5 -27.45 -14.36 -9.50
C ILE A 5 -26.87 -13.87 -10.83
N LEU A 6 -25.83 -14.54 -11.30
CA LEU A 6 -25.22 -14.35 -12.61
C LEU A 6 -25.25 -15.67 -13.37
N ALA A 7 -26.11 -15.80 -14.38
CA ALA A 7 -26.34 -17.07 -15.04
C ALA A 7 -26.31 -16.93 -16.57
N GLN A 8 -25.87 -17.96 -17.28
CA GLN A 8 -25.89 -18.02 -18.74
C GLN A 8 -27.28 -18.26 -19.32
N SER A 9 -28.26 -18.68 -18.51
CA SER A 9 -29.59 -19.03 -18.98
C SER A 9 -30.66 -18.83 -17.91
N LYS A 10 -31.91 -18.60 -18.31
CA LYS A 10 -33.03 -18.52 -17.36
C LYS A 10 -33.23 -19.81 -16.54
N PRO A 11 -33.10 -21.02 -17.10
CA PRO A 11 -33.20 -22.26 -16.31
C PRO A 11 -32.16 -22.34 -15.19
N THR A 12 -30.89 -22.01 -15.48
CA THR A 12 -29.85 -22.03 -14.44
C THR A 12 -30.04 -20.91 -13.42
N ALA A 13 -30.55 -19.74 -13.85
CA ALA A 13 -30.94 -18.66 -12.94
C ALA A 13 -32.05 -19.08 -11.97
N HIS A 14 -33.11 -19.78 -12.46
CA HIS A 14 -34.16 -20.33 -11.61
C HIS A 14 -33.62 -21.36 -10.61
N ALA A 15 -32.72 -22.24 -11.05
CA ALA A 15 -32.11 -23.24 -10.18
C ALA A 15 -31.30 -22.59 -9.04
N LEU A 16 -30.54 -21.53 -9.33
CA LEU A 16 -29.85 -20.73 -8.32
C LEU A 16 -30.83 -19.94 -7.43
N GLY A 17 -31.95 -19.49 -7.98
CA GLY A 17 -33.02 -18.84 -7.23
C GLY A 17 -33.63 -19.76 -6.17
N ALA A 18 -33.88 -21.02 -6.51
CA ALA A 18 -34.35 -22.02 -5.54
C ALA A 18 -33.34 -22.25 -4.40
N TRP A 19 -32.04 -22.08 -4.65
CA TRP A 19 -31.02 -22.12 -3.59
C TRP A 19 -31.12 -20.93 -2.63
N LEU A 20 -31.46 -19.74 -3.13
CA LEU A 20 -31.72 -18.59 -2.26
C LEU A 20 -32.94 -18.83 -1.36
N ASP A 21 -34.00 -19.44 -1.90
CA ASP A 21 -35.19 -19.81 -1.12
C ASP A 21 -34.84 -20.78 0.02
N LEU A 22 -33.95 -21.75 -0.24
CA LEU A 22 -33.46 -22.69 0.77
C LEU A 22 -32.62 -22.02 1.88
N LEU A 23 -31.94 -20.92 1.56
CA LEU A 23 -31.20 -20.10 2.52
C LEU A 23 -32.11 -19.15 3.32
N GLY A 24 -33.42 -19.15 3.03
CA GLY A 24 -34.40 -18.27 3.68
C GLY A 24 -34.41 -16.84 3.13
N GLU A 25 -33.78 -16.60 1.98
CA GLU A 25 -33.81 -15.32 1.29
C GLU A 25 -35.16 -15.10 0.59
N ARG A 26 -35.48 -13.84 0.24
CA ARG A 26 -36.74 -13.53 -0.45
C ARG A 26 -36.80 -14.26 -1.81
N PRO A 27 -37.87 -15.03 -2.09
CA PRO A 27 -38.00 -15.73 -3.35
C PRO A 27 -38.01 -14.82 -4.57
N ILE A 28 -37.46 -15.33 -5.67
CA ILE A 28 -37.47 -14.64 -6.96
C ILE A 28 -38.81 -14.96 -7.64
N GLU A 29 -39.78 -14.04 -7.50
CA GLU A 29 -41.13 -14.21 -8.06
C GLU A 29 -41.13 -14.12 -9.60
N LYS A 30 -40.33 -13.21 -10.17
CA LYS A 30 -40.17 -13.01 -11.61
C LYS A 30 -38.71 -12.68 -11.95
N LEU A 31 -38.04 -13.58 -12.67
CA LEU A 31 -36.63 -13.41 -13.05
C LEU A 31 -36.37 -12.09 -13.79
N ASP A 32 -37.23 -11.72 -14.74
CA ASP A 32 -37.01 -10.56 -15.62
C ASP A 32 -37.19 -9.22 -14.90
N ASP A 33 -37.86 -9.21 -13.73
CA ASP A 33 -38.16 -8.01 -12.95
C ASP A 33 -37.27 -7.88 -11.69
N ASP A 34 -36.54 -8.93 -11.31
CA ASP A 34 -35.73 -8.94 -10.08
C ASP A 34 -34.32 -8.42 -10.34
N GLN A 35 -34.00 -7.27 -9.73
CA GLN A 35 -32.69 -6.60 -9.87
C GLN A 35 -31.51 -7.44 -9.38
N ARG A 36 -31.73 -8.51 -8.62
CA ARG A 36 -30.67 -9.42 -8.16
C ARG A 36 -30.22 -10.39 -9.25
N VAL A 37 -30.99 -10.54 -10.33
CA VAL A 37 -30.78 -11.57 -11.34
C VAL A 37 -30.24 -10.95 -12.63
N ILE A 38 -29.05 -11.42 -13.03
CA ILE A 38 -28.37 -11.03 -14.26
C ILE A 38 -28.25 -12.27 -15.14
N VAL A 39 -29.09 -12.35 -16.18
CA VAL A 39 -29.04 -13.45 -17.15
C VAL A 39 -28.28 -13.01 -18.41
N TRP A 40 -27.24 -13.76 -18.75
CA TRP A 40 -26.38 -13.56 -19.92
C TRP A 40 -26.53 -14.72 -20.91
N GLU A 41 -27.54 -14.67 -21.77
CA GLU A 41 -27.83 -15.72 -22.76
C GLU A 41 -26.87 -15.75 -23.97
N GLY A 42 -25.56 -15.55 -23.73
CA GLY A 42 -24.51 -15.72 -24.74
C GLY A 42 -24.84 -15.06 -26.07
N ARG A 43 -24.93 -13.72 -26.12
CA ARG A 43 -25.22 -13.03 -27.38
C ARG A 43 -24.09 -13.25 -28.38
N GLU A 44 -24.32 -14.12 -29.35
CA GLU A 44 -23.49 -14.28 -30.54
C GLU A 44 -23.17 -12.88 -31.12
N GLY A 45 -21.89 -12.53 -31.18
CA GLY A 45 -21.42 -11.31 -31.85
C GLY A 45 -21.13 -10.09 -30.97
N LEU A 46 -21.38 -10.09 -29.66
CA LEU A 46 -20.92 -8.99 -28.79
C LEU A 46 -19.41 -9.13 -28.49
N PRO A 47 -18.60 -8.07 -28.71
CA PRO A 47 -17.21 -8.06 -28.29
C PRO A 47 -17.09 -8.23 -26.76
N VAL A 48 -16.08 -8.99 -26.31
CA VAL A 48 -15.83 -9.27 -24.88
C VAL A 48 -15.79 -8.00 -24.03
N ALA A 49 -15.18 -6.93 -24.55
CA ALA A 49 -15.09 -5.65 -23.86
C ALA A 49 -16.48 -5.08 -23.51
N GLN A 50 -17.41 -5.11 -24.48
CA GLN A 50 -18.79 -4.63 -24.27
C GLN A 50 -19.58 -5.55 -23.36
N ALA A 51 -19.36 -6.87 -23.48
CA ALA A 51 -19.97 -7.86 -22.58
C ALA A 51 -19.53 -7.63 -21.12
N PHE A 52 -18.23 -7.44 -20.90
CA PHE A 52 -17.65 -7.14 -19.60
C PHE A 52 -18.20 -5.83 -19.03
N GLU A 53 -18.18 -4.74 -19.79
CA GLU A 53 -18.68 -3.44 -19.36
C GLU A 53 -20.16 -3.51 -18.95
N ARG A 54 -20.99 -4.20 -19.75
CA ARG A 54 -22.41 -4.38 -19.47
C ARG A 54 -22.66 -5.20 -18.20
N LEU A 55 -21.98 -6.33 -18.05
CA LEU A 55 -22.15 -7.19 -16.86
C LEU A 55 -21.58 -6.51 -15.61
N SER A 56 -20.46 -5.80 -15.73
CA SER A 56 -19.86 -5.07 -14.62
C SER A 56 -20.78 -3.96 -14.12
N ARG A 57 -21.37 -3.14 -15.02
CA ARG A 57 -22.38 -2.15 -14.65
C ARG A 57 -23.62 -2.77 -14.03
N ALA A 58 -24.10 -3.89 -14.59
CA ALA A 58 -25.25 -4.60 -14.04
C ALA A 58 -24.99 -5.11 -12.62
N LEU A 59 -23.79 -5.67 -12.36
CA LEU A 59 -23.37 -6.09 -11.03
C LEU A 59 -23.25 -4.92 -10.06
N GLU A 60 -22.69 -3.79 -10.48
CA GLU A 60 -22.60 -2.59 -9.64
C GLU A 60 -23.98 -2.04 -9.26
N ALA A 61 -24.86 -1.88 -10.24
CA ALA A 61 -26.24 -1.45 -10.00
C ALA A 61 -26.98 -2.43 -9.09
N ALA A 62 -26.82 -3.73 -9.34
CA ALA A 62 -27.44 -4.78 -8.55
C ALA A 62 -26.85 -4.91 -7.14
N ALA A 63 -25.59 -4.55 -6.91
CA ALA A 63 -24.92 -4.63 -5.62
C ALA A 63 -25.16 -3.39 -4.75
N TYR A 64 -25.19 -2.20 -5.36
CA TYR A 64 -25.11 -0.91 -4.65
C TYR A 64 -26.34 -0.02 -4.82
N GLY A 65 -27.21 -0.28 -5.81
CA GLY A 65 -28.35 0.59 -6.12
C GLY A 65 -27.92 1.97 -6.63
N ASP A 66 -28.82 2.95 -6.56
CA ASP A 66 -28.71 4.26 -7.25
C ASP A 66 -27.94 5.38 -6.49
N GLY A 67 -27.19 5.11 -5.40
CA GLY A 67 -26.51 6.26 -4.77
C GLY A 67 -25.61 6.11 -3.56
N GLU A 68 -25.47 4.95 -2.94
CA GLU A 68 -24.53 4.80 -1.80
C GLU A 68 -23.57 3.63 -2.06
N MET A 69 -22.26 3.94 -2.21
CA MET A 69 -21.22 2.91 -2.17
C MET A 69 -21.25 2.26 -0.78
N PRO A 70 -21.03 0.94 -0.70
CA PRO A 70 -21.49 0.16 0.43
C PRO A 70 -20.68 0.43 1.71
N SER A 71 -21.40 0.62 2.81
CA SER A 71 -20.90 0.30 4.15
C SER A 71 -20.75 -1.22 4.28
N HIS A 72 -19.61 -1.82 3.91
CA HIS A 72 -19.24 -3.24 4.14
C HIS A 72 -20.34 -4.32 3.97
N HIS A 73 -21.31 -4.10 3.10
CA HIS A 73 -22.33 -5.10 2.83
C HIS A 73 -21.68 -6.24 2.05
N ARG A 74 -21.61 -7.43 2.65
CA ARG A 74 -21.11 -8.64 1.99
C ARG A 74 -22.02 -8.98 0.82
N VAL A 75 -21.47 -8.89 -0.40
CA VAL A 75 -22.13 -9.30 -1.65
C VAL A 75 -21.65 -10.71 -2.01
N VAL A 76 -22.61 -11.59 -2.28
CA VAL A 76 -22.37 -12.96 -2.74
C VAL A 76 -22.97 -13.10 -4.13
N VAL A 77 -22.14 -13.47 -5.11
CA VAL A 77 -22.57 -13.69 -6.49
C VAL A 77 -22.64 -15.20 -6.74
N LEU A 78 -23.86 -15.69 -6.94
CA LEU A 78 -24.13 -17.05 -7.37
C LEU A 78 -24.00 -17.12 -8.89
N VAL A 79 -23.05 -17.90 -9.36
CA VAL A 79 -22.76 -18.12 -10.77
C VAL A 79 -23.22 -19.53 -11.13
N ASP A 80 -23.84 -19.71 -12.29
CA ASP A 80 -24.38 -21.02 -12.68
C ASP A 80 -23.33 -22.13 -12.73
N GLY A 81 -22.22 -21.90 -13.42
CA GLY A 81 -21.10 -22.81 -13.36
C GLY A 81 -19.88 -22.41 -14.17
N VAL A 82 -18.81 -23.13 -13.89
CA VAL A 82 -17.54 -23.09 -14.60
C VAL A 82 -17.32 -24.47 -15.18
N ALA A 83 -17.46 -24.63 -16.49
CA ALA A 83 -17.31 -25.94 -17.13
C ALA A 83 -15.85 -26.41 -17.12
N ARG A 84 -14.92 -25.49 -17.36
CA ARG A 84 -13.47 -25.77 -17.39
C ARG A 84 -12.69 -24.77 -16.52
N PRO A 85 -12.44 -25.08 -15.24
CA PRO A 85 -11.70 -24.18 -14.36
C PRO A 85 -10.27 -23.87 -14.82
N GLY A 86 -9.68 -24.74 -15.64
CA GLY A 86 -8.39 -24.50 -16.30
C GLY A 86 -8.43 -23.29 -17.25
N ASP A 87 -9.59 -23.02 -17.86
CA ASP A 87 -9.81 -21.93 -18.81
C ASP A 87 -10.21 -20.61 -18.14
N LEU A 88 -10.22 -20.56 -16.80
CA LEU A 88 -10.57 -19.37 -16.02
C LEU A 88 -9.41 -18.36 -16.03
N ASN A 89 -9.18 -17.78 -17.21
CA ASN A 89 -8.10 -16.86 -17.50
C ASN A 89 -8.60 -15.68 -18.37
N ILE A 90 -7.92 -14.55 -18.27
CA ILE A 90 -8.40 -13.31 -18.89
C ILE A 90 -8.03 -13.25 -20.37
N VAL A 91 -6.88 -13.78 -20.76
CA VAL A 91 -6.26 -13.48 -22.07
C VAL A 91 -6.62 -14.47 -23.17
N ALA A 92 -7.30 -15.57 -22.86
CA ALA A 92 -7.73 -16.57 -23.84
C ALA A 92 -8.44 -15.94 -25.05
N GLN A 93 -8.10 -16.46 -26.23
CA GLN A 93 -8.73 -16.06 -27.49
C GLN A 93 -10.20 -16.49 -27.52
N GLY A 94 -11.08 -15.73 -28.18
CA GLY A 94 -12.48 -16.12 -28.40
C GLY A 94 -13.48 -15.71 -27.32
N GLY A 95 -13.05 -15.17 -26.17
CA GLY A 95 -13.97 -14.44 -25.30
C GLY A 95 -15.05 -15.24 -24.60
N GLY A 96 -14.79 -16.53 -24.35
CA GLY A 96 -15.73 -17.42 -23.68
C GLY A 96 -16.14 -16.95 -22.29
N TRP A 97 -17.16 -17.62 -21.75
CA TRP A 97 -17.72 -17.33 -20.43
C TRP A 97 -16.67 -17.33 -19.31
N GLU A 98 -15.77 -18.32 -19.30
CA GLU A 98 -14.72 -18.42 -18.30
C GLU A 98 -13.78 -17.20 -18.31
N SER A 99 -13.50 -16.65 -19.49
CA SER A 99 -12.69 -15.43 -19.64
C SER A 99 -13.43 -14.20 -19.15
N LEU A 100 -14.71 -14.07 -19.47
CA LEU A 100 -15.57 -12.99 -19.00
C LEU A 100 -15.73 -13.02 -17.47
N LEU A 101 -15.96 -14.21 -16.93
CA LEU A 101 -16.07 -14.45 -15.50
C LEU A 101 -14.75 -14.17 -14.77
N ALA A 102 -13.60 -14.56 -15.34
CA ALA A 102 -12.29 -14.22 -14.82
C ALA A 102 -12.10 -12.69 -14.71
N MET A 103 -12.51 -11.94 -15.73
CA MET A 103 -12.48 -10.47 -15.73
C MET A 103 -13.35 -9.89 -14.61
N LEU A 104 -14.58 -10.40 -14.44
CA LEU A 104 -15.50 -9.93 -13.39
C LEU A 104 -14.97 -10.24 -11.98
N ILE A 105 -14.46 -11.46 -11.75
CA ILE A 105 -13.91 -11.85 -10.44
C ILE A 105 -12.76 -10.93 -10.02
N LEU A 106 -11.90 -10.56 -10.96
CA LEU A 106 -10.79 -9.64 -10.69
C LEU A 106 -11.23 -8.17 -10.57
N ALA A 107 -12.31 -7.78 -11.24
CA ALA A 107 -12.87 -6.44 -11.14
C ALA A 107 -13.62 -6.18 -9.81
N PHE A 108 -14.08 -7.24 -9.13
CA PHE A 108 -14.81 -7.18 -7.85
C PHE A 108 -14.15 -8.05 -6.77
N PRO A 109 -12.96 -7.64 -6.27
CA PRO A 109 -12.23 -8.40 -5.26
C PRO A 109 -12.99 -8.54 -3.94
N GLU A 110 -13.92 -7.63 -3.63
CA GLU A 110 -14.74 -7.65 -2.43
C GLU A 110 -16.00 -8.54 -2.54
N PHE A 111 -16.28 -9.13 -3.71
CA PHE A 111 -17.41 -10.04 -3.89
C PHE A 111 -17.01 -11.48 -3.58
N ARG A 112 -17.90 -12.19 -2.88
CA ARG A 112 -17.79 -13.65 -2.71
C ARG A 112 -18.42 -14.33 -3.91
N TRP A 113 -17.63 -15.07 -4.67
CA TRP A 113 -18.09 -15.81 -5.85
C TRP A 113 -18.39 -17.26 -5.48
N VAL A 114 -19.58 -17.74 -5.84
CA VAL A 114 -20.02 -19.12 -5.57
C VAL A 114 -20.60 -19.73 -6.85
N PHE A 115 -20.16 -20.92 -7.21
CA PHE A 115 -20.50 -21.61 -8.44
C PHE A 115 -21.49 -22.75 -8.18
N GLY A 116 -22.55 -22.81 -8.99
CA GLY A 116 -23.52 -23.89 -9.00
C GLY A 116 -22.92 -25.21 -9.46
N MET A 117 -22.02 -25.13 -10.44
CA MET A 117 -21.24 -26.26 -10.93
C MET A 117 -19.78 -25.85 -11.11
N TRP A 118 -18.88 -26.69 -10.60
CA TRP A 118 -17.44 -26.56 -10.80
C TRP A 118 -16.95 -27.80 -11.53
N GLY A 119 -16.58 -27.64 -12.80
CA GLY A 119 -16.11 -28.73 -13.65
C GLY A 119 -14.75 -29.28 -13.20
N VAL A 120 -14.38 -30.42 -13.78
CA VAL A 120 -13.07 -31.04 -13.57
C VAL A 120 -12.34 -31.04 -14.90
N SER A 121 -11.13 -30.47 -14.93
CA SER A 121 -10.25 -30.59 -16.09
C SER A 121 -9.50 -31.92 -16.01
N ALA A 122 -9.72 -32.81 -16.98
CA ALA A 122 -9.07 -34.14 -17.01
C ALA A 122 -7.63 -34.07 -17.52
N ASP A 123 -7.25 -32.98 -18.21
CA ASP A 123 -5.96 -32.85 -18.89
C ASP A 123 -4.89 -32.13 -18.05
N GLU A 124 -5.20 -31.79 -16.79
CA GLU A 124 -4.29 -31.10 -15.88
C GLU A 124 -3.45 -32.06 -15.03
N SER A 125 -2.29 -31.60 -14.54
CA SER A 125 -1.49 -32.39 -13.60
C SER A 125 -2.25 -32.64 -12.30
N THR A 126 -1.92 -33.73 -11.60
CA THR A 126 -2.58 -34.14 -10.35
C THR A 126 -2.59 -33.02 -9.30
N GLU A 127 -1.49 -32.28 -9.16
CA GLU A 127 -1.38 -31.16 -8.22
C GLU A 127 -2.35 -30.01 -8.59
N VAL A 128 -2.44 -29.68 -9.88
CA VAL A 128 -3.35 -28.64 -10.37
C VAL A 128 -4.81 -29.07 -10.17
N GLN A 129 -5.11 -30.35 -10.40
CA GLN A 129 -6.44 -30.92 -10.20
C GLN A 129 -6.86 -30.89 -8.73
N GLU A 130 -5.96 -31.21 -7.79
CA GLU A 130 -6.21 -31.17 -6.34
C GLU A 130 -6.43 -29.73 -5.84
N ARG A 131 -5.65 -28.77 -6.35
CA ARG A 131 -5.86 -27.34 -6.06
C ARG A 131 -7.19 -26.85 -6.60
N SER A 132 -7.55 -27.25 -7.83
CA SER A 132 -8.83 -26.92 -8.46
C SER A 132 -10.01 -27.50 -7.69
N SER A 133 -9.94 -28.76 -7.24
CA SER A 133 -11.01 -29.40 -6.47
C SER A 133 -11.21 -28.78 -5.09
N THR A 134 -10.11 -28.41 -4.43
CA THR A 134 -10.14 -27.68 -3.15
C THR A 134 -10.82 -26.31 -3.32
N LEU A 135 -10.49 -25.60 -4.41
CA LEU A 135 -11.11 -24.32 -4.73
C LEU A 135 -12.60 -24.48 -5.06
N GLY A 136 -12.95 -25.49 -5.87
CA GLY A 136 -14.33 -25.83 -6.20
C GLY A 136 -15.17 -26.12 -4.96
N THR A 137 -14.60 -26.80 -3.95
CA THR A 137 -15.29 -27.06 -2.68
C THR A 137 -15.58 -25.75 -1.92
N ARG A 138 -14.58 -24.87 -1.82
CA ARG A 138 -14.67 -23.56 -1.12
C ARG A 138 -15.59 -22.56 -1.81
N HIS A 139 -15.79 -22.71 -3.12
CA HIS A 139 -16.65 -21.86 -3.93
C HIS A 139 -17.89 -22.59 -4.44
N SER A 140 -18.28 -23.72 -3.86
CA SER A 140 -19.51 -24.44 -4.23
C SER A 140 -20.74 -23.86 -3.52
N LEU A 141 -21.95 -24.16 -4.00
CA LEU A 141 -23.20 -23.81 -3.30
C LEU A 141 -23.25 -24.35 -1.86
N VAL A 142 -22.62 -25.51 -1.60
CA VAL A 142 -22.54 -26.08 -0.25
C VAL A 142 -21.74 -25.18 0.69
N SER A 143 -20.79 -24.39 0.18
CA SER A 143 -20.04 -23.42 0.98
C SER A 143 -20.91 -22.30 1.58
N LEU A 144 -22.13 -22.10 1.07
CA LEU A 144 -23.10 -21.16 1.65
C LEU A 144 -23.70 -21.67 2.97
N LEU A 145 -23.70 -22.99 3.17
CA LEU A 145 -24.23 -23.63 4.37
C LEU A 145 -23.17 -23.74 5.47
N VAL A 146 -21.89 -23.59 5.13
CA VAL A 146 -20.78 -23.61 6.08
C VAL A 146 -20.59 -22.19 6.60
N THR A 147 -20.63 -22.02 7.93
CA THR A 147 -20.49 -20.72 8.62
C THR A 147 -19.09 -20.11 8.56
N ASP A 148 -18.16 -20.71 7.83
CA ASP A 148 -16.76 -20.29 7.73
C ASP A 148 -16.54 -19.39 6.50
N GLU A 149 -17.13 -18.20 6.54
CA GLU A 149 -17.04 -17.26 5.43
C GLU A 149 -15.74 -16.47 5.48
N SER A 150 -14.77 -16.85 4.64
CA SER A 150 -13.60 -16.00 4.42
C SER A 150 -13.98 -14.67 3.74
N ASP A 151 -13.36 -13.58 4.20
CA ASP A 151 -13.51 -12.28 3.52
C ASP A 151 -12.78 -12.34 2.17
N PRO A 152 -13.46 -12.07 1.04
CA PRO A 152 -12.87 -12.22 -0.28
C PRO A 152 -11.86 -11.11 -0.62
N LEU A 153 -11.87 -9.98 0.10
CA LEU A 153 -11.13 -8.78 -0.29
C LEU A 153 -9.63 -9.04 -0.46
N PHE A 154 -9.02 -9.89 0.37
CA PHE A 154 -7.60 -10.22 0.32
C PHE A 154 -7.33 -11.64 -0.18
N ASP A 155 -8.27 -12.20 -0.94
CA ASP A 155 -8.16 -13.47 -1.65
C ASP A 155 -7.78 -14.65 -0.74
N ALA A 156 -8.35 -14.75 0.46
CA ALA A 156 -8.07 -15.83 1.41
C ALA A 156 -8.24 -17.24 0.79
N THR A 157 -9.22 -17.42 -0.09
CA THR A 157 -9.48 -18.71 -0.74
C THR A 157 -8.47 -19.02 -1.86
N GLY A 158 -7.87 -18.00 -2.49
CA GLY A 158 -6.94 -18.13 -3.61
C GLY A 158 -7.59 -18.16 -4.99
N LEU A 159 -8.86 -17.76 -5.13
CA LEU A 159 -9.55 -17.72 -6.42
C LEU A 159 -8.90 -16.71 -7.38
N ARG A 160 -8.53 -15.52 -6.91
CA ARG A 160 -7.88 -14.51 -7.77
C ARG A 160 -6.46 -14.94 -8.13
N VAL A 161 -5.72 -15.55 -7.19
CA VAL A 161 -4.41 -16.14 -7.48
C VAL A 161 -4.53 -17.26 -8.52
N TRP A 162 -5.54 -18.14 -8.43
CA TRP A 162 -5.79 -19.16 -9.45
C TRP A 162 -5.97 -18.54 -10.84
N ILE A 163 -6.80 -17.50 -10.97
CA ILE A 163 -7.02 -16.80 -12.24
C ILE A 163 -5.72 -16.21 -12.78
N ARG A 164 -4.91 -15.61 -11.92
CA ARG A 164 -3.60 -15.03 -12.30
C ARG A 164 -2.62 -16.10 -12.75
N GLU A 165 -2.59 -17.26 -12.09
CA GLU A 165 -1.79 -18.41 -12.50
C GLU A 165 -2.21 -18.93 -13.88
N ARG A 166 -3.51 -19.16 -14.12
CA ARG A 166 -4.03 -19.58 -15.42
C ARG A 166 -3.76 -18.53 -16.51
N THR A 167 -3.88 -17.26 -16.16
CA THR A 167 -3.55 -16.14 -17.07
C THR A 167 -2.06 -16.11 -17.42
N ASN A 168 -1.16 -16.32 -16.45
CA ASN A 168 0.27 -16.42 -16.71
C ASN A 168 0.63 -17.62 -17.60
N HIS A 169 -0.06 -18.76 -17.43
CA HIS A 169 0.09 -19.92 -18.31
C HIS A 169 -0.28 -19.57 -19.76
N CYS A 170 -1.45 -18.97 -19.97
CA CYS A 170 -1.91 -18.57 -21.29
C CYS A 170 -1.00 -17.48 -21.92
N LEU A 171 -0.52 -16.52 -21.12
CA LEU A 171 0.48 -15.54 -21.58
C LEU A 171 1.78 -16.22 -22.06
N ALA A 172 2.25 -17.24 -21.33
CA ALA A 172 3.43 -17.99 -21.74
C ALA A 172 3.23 -18.73 -23.07
N GLU A 173 2.06 -19.33 -23.28
CA GLU A 173 1.70 -19.98 -24.56
C GLU A 173 1.63 -18.98 -25.72
N LEU A 174 1.23 -17.74 -25.45
CA LEU A 174 1.22 -16.63 -26.40
C LEU A 174 2.61 -16.01 -26.63
N ASN A 175 3.67 -16.55 -25.99
CA ASN A 175 5.02 -15.97 -25.97
C ASN A 175 5.06 -14.52 -25.46
N ASP A 176 4.14 -14.16 -24.56
CA ASP A 176 4.14 -12.89 -23.87
C ASP A 176 4.97 -13.00 -22.57
N ASP A 177 5.96 -12.11 -22.42
CA ASP A 177 6.82 -12.01 -21.23
C ASP A 177 6.14 -11.34 -20.02
N LEU A 178 4.88 -10.92 -20.15
CA LEU A 178 4.10 -10.40 -19.03
C LEU A 178 3.90 -11.51 -18.00
N ARG A 179 4.14 -11.16 -16.74
CA ARG A 179 3.92 -12.04 -15.59
C ARG A 179 3.16 -11.26 -14.52
N LEU A 180 1.92 -11.68 -14.27
CA LEU A 180 1.12 -11.20 -13.16
C LEU A 180 1.71 -11.72 -11.85
N PRO A 181 1.81 -10.87 -10.80
CA PRO A 181 2.36 -11.31 -9.53
C PRO A 181 1.42 -12.29 -8.83
N LEU A 182 2.01 -13.29 -8.17
CA LEU A 182 1.31 -14.36 -7.47
C LEU A 182 1.54 -14.25 -5.97
N ARG A 183 0.50 -14.52 -5.18
CA ARG A 183 0.54 -14.54 -3.71
C ARG A 183 0.41 -15.98 -3.24
N GLY A 184 1.51 -16.74 -3.27
CA GLY A 184 1.48 -18.15 -2.89
C GLY A 184 1.21 -18.35 -1.40
N GLU A 185 1.85 -17.52 -0.57
CA GLU A 185 1.74 -17.60 0.88
C GLU A 185 0.44 -16.98 1.42
N MET A 186 -0.02 -17.48 2.56
CA MET A 186 -1.23 -17.00 3.24
C MET A 186 -0.91 -16.52 4.66
N ALA A 187 -1.54 -15.42 5.06
CA ALA A 187 -1.50 -14.86 6.39
C ALA A 187 -2.87 -15.03 7.09
N ALA A 188 -2.87 -15.26 8.39
CA ALA A 188 -4.06 -15.11 9.23
C ALA A 188 -3.96 -13.83 10.05
N ILE A 189 -5.03 -13.04 10.04
CA ILE A 189 -5.15 -11.81 10.83
C ILE A 189 -6.22 -12.06 11.88
N ILE A 190 -5.82 -12.16 13.15
CA ILE A 190 -6.70 -12.51 14.26
C ILE A 190 -6.91 -11.26 15.12
N GLU A 191 -8.09 -10.66 15.00
CA GLU A 191 -8.40 -9.35 15.60
C GLU A 191 -9.92 -9.12 15.59
N GLU A 192 -10.50 -8.69 16.71
CA GLU A 192 -11.93 -8.36 16.81
C GLU A 192 -12.24 -6.93 16.36
N GLU A 193 -11.27 -6.02 16.45
CA GLU A 193 -11.46 -4.62 16.05
C GLU A 193 -11.39 -4.47 14.54
N GLN A 194 -12.53 -4.15 13.90
CA GLN A 194 -12.64 -4.11 12.44
C GLN A 194 -11.57 -3.21 11.77
N ALA A 195 -11.27 -2.04 12.34
CA ALA A 195 -10.25 -1.15 11.78
C ALA A 195 -8.87 -1.81 11.74
N TYR A 196 -8.46 -2.47 12.84
CA TYR A 196 -7.18 -3.19 12.92
C TYR A 196 -7.16 -4.41 12.01
N LEU A 197 -8.27 -5.15 11.96
CA LEU A 197 -8.42 -6.33 11.12
C LEU A 197 -8.18 -6.02 9.63
N TYR A 198 -8.87 -5.01 9.09
CA TYR A 198 -8.71 -4.62 7.69
C TYR A 198 -7.35 -3.96 7.41
N PHE A 199 -6.84 -3.13 8.32
CA PHE A 199 -5.55 -2.48 8.16
C PHE A 199 -4.39 -3.48 8.13
N ASN A 200 -4.38 -4.43 9.07
CA ASN A 200 -3.36 -5.48 9.15
C ASN A 200 -3.50 -6.48 8.00
N GLY A 201 -4.74 -6.81 7.60
CA GLY A 201 -5.01 -7.64 6.42
C GLY A 201 -4.50 -7.03 5.13
N TYR A 202 -4.76 -5.74 4.93
CA TYR A 202 -4.20 -5.02 3.79
C TYR A 202 -2.67 -4.96 3.85
N CYS A 203 -2.10 -4.75 5.04
CA CYS A 203 -0.65 -4.76 5.23
C CYS A 203 -0.04 -6.10 4.77
N ALA A 204 -0.60 -7.24 5.17
CA ALA A 204 -0.17 -8.54 4.65
C ALA A 204 -0.37 -8.64 3.12
N TYR A 205 -1.52 -8.17 2.61
CA TYR A 205 -1.88 -8.24 1.20
C TYR A 205 -0.93 -7.48 0.27
N ARG A 206 -0.58 -6.23 0.65
CA ARG A 206 0.36 -5.39 -0.12
C ARG A 206 1.78 -5.95 -0.14
N PHE A 207 2.17 -6.66 0.92
CA PHE A 207 3.48 -7.32 1.01
C PHE A 207 3.47 -8.72 0.37
N GLY A 208 2.40 -9.11 -0.33
CA GLY A 208 2.39 -10.29 -1.18
C GLY A 208 1.78 -11.55 -0.58
N PHE A 209 1.08 -11.44 0.55
CA PHE A 209 0.33 -12.55 1.14
C PHE A 209 -1.12 -12.52 0.70
N ARG A 210 -1.76 -13.68 0.56
CA ARG A 210 -3.22 -13.76 0.74
C ARG A 210 -3.54 -13.55 2.22
N ALA A 211 -4.66 -12.96 2.60
CA ALA A 211 -4.97 -12.73 4.01
C ALA A 211 -6.36 -13.24 4.41
N ASP A 212 -6.41 -14.12 5.41
CA ASP A 212 -7.63 -14.58 6.05
C ASP A 212 -7.96 -13.73 7.29
N LEU A 213 -9.09 -13.02 7.25
CA LEU A 213 -9.51 -12.10 8.30
C LEU A 213 -10.35 -12.81 9.38
N ILE A 214 -9.76 -13.15 10.51
CA ILE A 214 -10.39 -13.92 11.59
C ILE A 214 -10.91 -12.96 12.67
N ALA A 215 -12.18 -12.58 12.52
CA ALA A 215 -12.86 -11.58 13.35
C ALA A 215 -13.74 -12.17 14.48
N SER A 216 -13.83 -13.50 14.58
CA SER A 216 -14.76 -14.17 15.48
C SER A 216 -14.16 -15.42 16.11
N TRP A 217 -14.70 -15.79 17.27
CA TRP A 217 -14.31 -16.99 17.98
C TRP A 217 -14.61 -18.25 17.19
N GLN A 218 -15.80 -18.34 16.58
CA GLN A 218 -16.18 -19.49 15.77
C GLN A 218 -15.17 -19.74 14.65
N ARG A 219 -14.72 -18.67 13.97
CA ARG A 219 -13.74 -18.78 12.89
C ARG A 219 -12.35 -19.14 13.41
N MET A 220 -11.94 -18.57 14.53
CA MET A 220 -10.69 -18.97 15.18
C MET A 220 -10.70 -20.46 15.54
N LYS A 221 -11.82 -20.99 16.04
CA LYS A 221 -11.99 -22.42 16.35
C LYS A 221 -12.03 -23.30 15.10
N ASN A 222 -12.69 -22.86 14.03
CA ASN A 222 -12.70 -23.60 12.77
C ASN A 222 -11.29 -23.74 12.20
N ASN A 223 -10.52 -22.65 12.22
CA ASN A 223 -9.18 -22.58 11.66
C ASN A 223 -8.09 -23.21 12.52
N PHE A 224 -8.22 -23.18 13.87
CA PHE A 224 -7.14 -23.58 14.78
C PHE A 224 -7.54 -24.58 15.87
N GLY A 225 -8.83 -24.94 15.96
CA GLY A 225 -9.39 -25.76 17.03
C GLY A 225 -9.20 -27.27 16.87
N ARG A 226 -8.79 -27.73 15.69
CA ARG A 226 -8.72 -29.17 15.34
C ARG A 226 -7.36 -29.75 15.71
N LYS A 227 -7.35 -30.78 16.56
CA LYS A 227 -6.12 -31.49 16.96
C LYS A 227 -5.60 -32.36 15.81
N GLY A 228 -4.29 -32.34 15.58
CA GLY A 228 -3.61 -33.19 14.59
C GLY A 228 -3.68 -32.70 13.14
N GLU A 229 -4.46 -31.65 12.86
CA GLU A 229 -4.44 -30.95 11.57
C GLU A 229 -3.45 -29.78 11.62
N ARG A 230 -2.83 -29.45 10.49
CA ARG A 230 -1.95 -28.28 10.35
C ARG A 230 -2.72 -27.13 9.70
N HIS A 231 -2.50 -25.92 10.19
CA HIS A 231 -3.02 -24.74 9.51
C HIS A 231 -2.14 -24.35 8.31
N PRO A 232 -2.72 -23.77 7.24
CA PRO A 232 -1.98 -23.38 6.04
C PRO A 232 -1.21 -22.04 6.14
N TYR A 233 -1.32 -21.32 7.25
CA TYR A 233 -0.76 -19.96 7.36
C TYR A 233 0.76 -19.92 7.52
N TRP A 234 1.40 -19.09 6.69
CA TRP A 234 2.81 -18.75 6.76
C TRP A 234 3.07 -17.61 7.76
N LEU A 235 2.15 -16.65 7.85
CA LEU A 235 2.20 -15.50 8.75
C LEU A 235 0.97 -15.48 9.66
N LEU A 236 1.17 -15.29 10.97
CA LEU A 236 0.10 -15.00 11.92
C LEU A 236 0.30 -13.59 12.46
N LEU A 237 -0.69 -12.70 12.29
CA LEU A 237 -0.77 -11.40 12.96
C LEU A 237 -1.94 -11.45 13.93
N GLU A 238 -1.67 -11.43 15.23
CA GLU A 238 -2.68 -11.66 16.27
C GLU A 238 -2.70 -10.49 17.24
N ASP A 239 -3.90 -10.05 17.66
CA ASP A 239 -4.00 -9.24 18.87
C ASP A 239 -3.72 -10.10 20.12
N MET A 240 -3.08 -9.50 21.12
CA MET A 240 -2.84 -10.17 22.39
C MET A 240 -4.13 -10.30 23.19
N SER A 241 -4.98 -9.27 23.19
CA SER A 241 -6.08 -9.11 24.11
C SER A 241 -7.42 -9.57 23.53
N LEU A 242 -7.40 -10.55 22.62
CA LEU A 242 -8.57 -11.04 21.89
C LEU A 242 -9.80 -11.24 22.77
N ASN A 243 -10.86 -10.51 22.43
CA ASN A 243 -12.13 -10.53 23.14
C ASN A 243 -13.33 -10.59 22.18
N PHE A 244 -13.36 -11.63 21.34
CA PHE A 244 -14.44 -11.83 20.37
C PHE A 244 -15.83 -11.80 21.01
N PRO A 245 -16.82 -11.13 20.38
CA PRO A 245 -18.19 -11.06 20.89
C PRO A 245 -18.89 -12.41 21.02
N ASP A 246 -18.57 -13.36 20.14
CA ASP A 246 -19.14 -14.72 20.09
C ASP A 246 -18.35 -15.74 20.92
N ARG A 247 -17.35 -15.30 21.71
CA ARG A 247 -16.57 -16.19 22.56
C ARG A 247 -17.41 -16.75 23.71
N GLU A 248 -17.23 -18.04 23.98
CA GLU A 248 -17.84 -18.70 25.14
C GLU A 248 -17.41 -18.04 26.47
N LYS A 249 -18.32 -18.00 27.45
CA LYS A 249 -18.04 -17.42 28.77
C LYS A 249 -16.94 -18.20 29.47
N GLY A 250 -15.95 -17.49 30.01
CA GLY A 250 -14.88 -18.07 30.83
C GLY A 250 -13.60 -18.42 30.05
N ILE A 251 -13.63 -18.46 28.72
CA ILE A 251 -12.41 -18.59 27.90
C ILE A 251 -11.67 -17.26 27.89
N LYS A 252 -10.37 -17.23 28.21
CA LYS A 252 -9.51 -16.06 28.01
C LYS A 252 -8.44 -16.40 27.00
N LEU A 253 -8.20 -15.49 26.06
CA LEU A 253 -7.24 -15.72 24.99
C LEU A 253 -5.93 -14.95 25.18
N HIS A 254 -5.79 -14.16 26.24
CA HIS A 254 -4.61 -13.32 26.46
C HIS A 254 -3.27 -14.07 26.63
N CYS A 255 -3.26 -15.29 27.16
CA CYS A 255 -2.04 -16.08 27.35
C CYS A 255 -1.88 -17.12 26.23
N LEU A 256 -0.75 -17.07 25.51
CA LEU A 256 -0.50 -17.96 24.37
C LEU A 256 -0.39 -19.43 24.77
N GLN A 257 0.31 -19.72 25.88
CA GLN A 257 0.67 -21.10 26.28
C GLN A 257 -0.41 -21.83 27.08
N ASP A 258 -1.33 -21.08 27.68
CA ASP A 258 -2.32 -21.66 28.59
C ASP A 258 -3.64 -21.87 27.83
N GLU A 259 -4.62 -21.01 28.10
CA GLU A 259 -5.98 -21.12 27.60
C GLU A 259 -6.07 -20.98 26.06
N ARG A 260 -5.20 -20.17 25.41
CA ARG A 260 -5.21 -20.04 23.94
C ARG A 260 -4.80 -21.35 23.26
N ALA A 261 -3.67 -21.94 23.62
CA ALA A 261 -3.22 -23.23 23.09
C ALA A 261 -4.19 -24.37 23.43
N GLN A 262 -4.80 -24.38 24.61
CA GLN A 262 -5.79 -25.42 24.98
C GLN A 262 -7.01 -25.42 24.06
N ASN A 263 -7.52 -24.23 23.70
CA ASN A 263 -8.72 -24.10 22.89
C ASN A 263 -8.42 -24.10 21.37
N CYS A 264 -7.24 -23.63 21.00
CA CYS A 264 -6.70 -23.55 19.65
C CYS A 264 -5.36 -24.30 19.60
N PRO A 265 -5.35 -25.64 19.66
CA PRO A 265 -4.14 -26.45 19.74
C PRO A 265 -3.16 -26.21 18.60
N GLN A 266 -3.65 -25.81 17.42
CA GLN A 266 -2.79 -25.48 16.29
C GLN A 266 -1.97 -24.20 16.47
N LEU A 267 -2.21 -23.45 17.55
CA LEU A 267 -1.47 -22.24 17.92
C LEU A 267 -0.48 -22.50 19.08
N ASP A 268 -0.05 -23.74 19.31
CA ASP A 268 1.01 -24.03 20.28
C ASP A 268 2.40 -23.80 19.66
N SER A 269 3.03 -22.67 19.98
CA SER A 269 4.35 -22.29 19.45
C SER A 269 5.50 -23.24 19.81
N ARG A 270 5.31 -24.14 20.79
CA ARG A 270 6.37 -25.04 21.28
C ARG A 270 6.60 -26.23 20.36
N ASP A 271 5.61 -26.59 19.54
CA ASP A 271 5.66 -27.72 18.64
C ASP A 271 5.64 -27.23 17.18
N SER A 272 6.78 -27.32 16.50
CA SER A 272 6.91 -26.96 15.08
C SER A 272 6.09 -27.85 14.15
N GLU A 273 5.72 -29.06 14.58
CA GLU A 273 4.87 -29.96 13.81
C GLU A 273 3.40 -29.56 13.88
N VAL A 274 3.03 -28.72 14.86
CA VAL A 274 1.67 -28.24 15.12
C VAL A 274 1.50 -26.80 14.61
N GLU A 275 2.36 -25.87 15.02
CA GLU A 275 2.29 -24.45 14.64
C GLU A 275 3.43 -24.10 13.66
N GLN A 276 3.19 -24.39 12.39
CA GLN A 276 4.19 -24.33 11.32
C GLN A 276 4.38 -22.94 10.70
N SER A 277 3.72 -21.89 11.19
CA SER A 277 3.90 -20.56 10.61
C SER A 277 5.37 -20.14 10.68
N ARG A 278 5.83 -19.47 9.63
CA ARG A 278 7.19 -18.95 9.61
C ARG A 278 7.34 -17.74 10.52
N TYR A 279 6.28 -16.94 10.63
CA TYR A 279 6.23 -15.75 11.48
C TYR A 279 4.95 -15.73 12.29
N ARG A 280 5.10 -15.49 13.59
CA ARG A 280 4.00 -15.26 14.52
C ARG A 280 4.19 -13.95 15.23
N VAL A 281 3.32 -12.98 14.98
CA VAL A 281 3.44 -11.62 15.49
C VAL A 281 2.27 -11.33 16.41
N LEU A 282 2.58 -10.97 17.65
CA LEU A 282 1.59 -10.54 18.62
C LEU A 282 1.59 -9.02 18.71
N ILE A 283 0.44 -8.40 18.47
CA ILE A 283 0.23 -6.96 18.52
C ILE A 283 -0.51 -6.64 19.82
N THR A 284 -0.07 -5.63 20.57
CA THR A 284 -0.68 -5.30 21.87
C THR A 284 -0.48 -3.85 22.25
N THR A 285 -1.38 -3.27 23.03
CA THR A 285 -1.18 -1.95 23.67
C THR A 285 -0.16 -1.99 24.82
N GLY A 286 0.31 -3.19 25.21
CA GLY A 286 1.24 -3.37 26.32
C GLY A 286 0.60 -3.17 27.70
N GLN A 287 -0.73 -3.06 27.77
CA GLN A 287 -1.45 -2.94 29.03
C GLN A 287 -1.24 -4.21 29.87
N THR A 288 -0.71 -4.02 31.08
CA THR A 288 -0.58 -5.06 32.10
C THR A 288 -1.23 -4.60 33.39
N ARG A 289 -1.83 -5.53 34.13
CA ARG A 289 -2.33 -5.25 35.48
C ARG A 289 -1.18 -5.42 36.49
N PRO A 290 -1.20 -4.75 37.66
CA PRO A 290 -0.23 -5.03 38.71
C PRO A 290 -0.24 -6.52 39.08
N GLY A 291 0.93 -7.17 39.00
CA GLY A 291 1.08 -8.61 39.25
C GLY A 291 0.79 -9.52 38.05
N ASP A 292 0.43 -8.97 36.88
CA ASP A 292 0.23 -9.74 35.65
C ASP A 292 1.53 -9.84 34.84
N ASP A 293 2.08 -11.05 34.75
CA ASP A 293 3.30 -11.37 34.01
C ASP A 293 3.03 -11.86 32.58
N THR A 294 1.76 -11.84 32.12
CA THR A 294 1.34 -12.44 30.84
C THR A 294 2.11 -11.87 29.64
N LEU A 295 2.36 -10.56 29.60
CA LEU A 295 3.13 -9.94 28.52
C LEU A 295 4.56 -10.49 28.45
N SER A 296 5.21 -10.66 29.61
CA SER A 296 6.55 -11.22 29.70
C SER A 296 6.57 -12.70 29.30
N ARG A 297 5.55 -13.48 29.73
CA ARG A 297 5.38 -14.89 29.35
C ARG A 297 5.14 -15.06 27.84
N ASN A 298 4.25 -14.25 27.26
CA ASN A 298 4.00 -14.26 25.81
C ASN A 298 5.26 -13.87 25.02
N ARG A 299 6.00 -12.85 25.47
CA ARG A 299 7.27 -12.45 24.86
C ARG A 299 8.31 -13.58 24.93
N ALA A 300 8.41 -14.29 26.05
CA ALA A 300 9.28 -15.46 26.18
C ALA A 300 8.84 -16.58 25.22
N ASN A 301 7.55 -16.90 25.17
CA ASN A 301 7.02 -17.92 24.27
C ASN A 301 7.31 -17.62 22.79
N LEU A 302 7.16 -16.37 22.36
CA LEU A 302 7.45 -15.96 20.98
C LEU A 302 8.95 -16.07 20.65
N ARG A 303 9.83 -15.79 21.62
CA ARG A 303 11.29 -15.98 21.45
C ARG A 303 11.67 -17.46 21.35
N GLU A 304 10.90 -18.32 22.01
CA GLU A 304 11.08 -19.77 22.03
C GLU A 304 10.39 -20.50 20.87
N LYS A 305 9.72 -19.77 19.95
CA LYS A 305 9.08 -20.40 18.78
C LYS A 305 10.08 -21.28 18.04
N ALA A 306 9.67 -22.52 17.77
CA ALA A 306 10.53 -23.53 17.20
C ALA A 306 11.12 -23.10 15.83
N PRO A 307 12.43 -23.28 15.60
CA PRO A 307 13.05 -23.01 14.31
C PRO A 307 12.39 -23.83 13.19
N PRO A 308 12.26 -23.27 11.97
CA PRO A 308 12.86 -22.01 11.53
C PRO A 308 11.93 -20.79 11.75
N GLY A 309 10.84 -20.98 12.49
CA GLY A 309 9.85 -19.97 12.84
C GLY A 309 10.42 -18.82 13.66
N ARG A 310 9.74 -17.67 13.64
CA ARG A 310 10.12 -16.47 14.40
C ARG A 310 8.90 -15.84 15.05
N GLY A 311 8.98 -15.62 16.36
CA GLY A 311 8.00 -14.82 17.08
C GLY A 311 8.42 -13.35 17.20
N ALA A 312 7.47 -12.43 17.10
CA ALA A 312 7.68 -11.01 17.32
C ALA A 312 6.55 -10.41 18.16
N LEU A 313 6.86 -9.38 18.94
CA LEU A 313 5.87 -8.63 19.71
C LEU A 313 5.95 -7.16 19.32
N VAL A 314 4.83 -6.60 18.85
CA VAL A 314 4.72 -5.21 18.40
C VAL A 314 3.78 -4.46 19.33
N LEU A 315 4.20 -3.28 19.79
CA LEU A 315 3.39 -2.40 20.61
C LEU A 315 2.56 -1.45 19.75
N LYS A 316 1.26 -1.31 20.05
CA LYS A 316 0.36 -0.28 19.55
C LYS A 316 0.65 1.04 20.30
N PRO A 317 0.60 2.22 19.64
CA PRO A 317 0.38 2.42 18.22
C PRO A 317 1.63 2.15 17.36
N ALA A 318 1.44 1.76 16.09
CA ALA A 318 2.51 1.60 15.10
C ALA A 318 2.47 2.76 14.10
N CYS A 319 3.60 3.25 13.59
CA CYS A 319 3.70 4.41 12.68
C CYS A 319 3.27 4.10 11.23
N GLY A 320 2.18 3.35 11.04
CA GLY A 320 1.68 2.90 9.74
C GLY A 320 2.16 1.50 9.32
N GLN A 321 1.89 1.16 8.07
CA GLN A 321 2.06 -0.21 7.55
C GLN A 321 3.53 -0.62 7.48
N PHE A 322 4.41 0.30 7.08
CA PHE A 322 5.85 0.05 7.00
C PHE A 322 6.49 -0.16 8.38
N ASP A 323 6.07 0.63 9.38
CA ASP A 323 6.57 0.50 10.74
C ASP A 323 6.12 -0.79 11.41
N LEU A 324 4.84 -1.16 11.26
CA LEU A 324 4.33 -2.46 11.70
C LEU A 324 5.17 -3.60 11.13
N TRP A 325 5.43 -3.57 9.82
CA TRP A 325 6.19 -4.62 9.14
C TRP A 325 7.66 -4.68 9.57
N GLU A 326 8.29 -3.52 9.81
CA GLU A 326 9.65 -3.44 10.31
C GLU A 326 9.76 -3.93 11.75
N ARG A 327 8.89 -3.46 12.66
CA ARG A 327 8.84 -3.88 14.07
C ARG A 327 8.51 -5.37 14.22
N ALA A 328 7.71 -5.92 13.32
CA ALA A 328 7.44 -7.36 13.22
C ALA A 328 8.65 -8.19 12.74
N GLY A 329 9.73 -7.53 12.27
CA GLY A 329 10.92 -8.20 11.74
C GLY A 329 10.71 -8.78 10.35
N LEU A 330 9.68 -8.34 9.62
CA LEU A 330 9.29 -8.85 8.31
C LEU A 330 9.99 -8.11 7.15
N MET A 331 10.62 -6.95 7.39
CA MET A 331 11.43 -6.21 6.40
C MET A 331 12.76 -6.90 6.01
N ARG A 332 12.85 -8.23 6.12
CA ARG A 332 14.03 -9.03 5.78
C ARG A 332 13.88 -9.61 4.38
N ARG A 333 14.99 -10.03 3.77
CA ARG A 333 14.94 -10.79 2.52
C ARG A 333 14.51 -12.21 2.82
N HIS A 334 13.55 -12.70 2.06
CA HIS A 334 13.08 -14.08 2.12
C HIS A 334 13.70 -14.89 0.98
N GLU A 335 13.84 -16.19 1.19
CA GLU A 335 14.29 -17.08 0.12
C GLU A 335 13.36 -16.97 -1.08
N GLY A 336 13.93 -16.93 -2.29
CA GLY A 336 13.18 -16.69 -3.53
C GLY A 336 12.92 -15.22 -3.85
N ASN A 337 12.90 -14.31 -2.87
CA ASN A 337 12.58 -12.90 -3.10
C ASN A 337 13.77 -11.94 -2.85
N PRO A 338 14.30 -11.26 -3.89
CA PRO A 338 15.42 -10.32 -3.69
C PRO A 338 15.01 -9.07 -2.90
N GLN A 339 13.71 -8.75 -2.85
CA GLN A 339 13.23 -7.55 -2.20
C GLN A 339 12.91 -7.81 -0.72
N PRO A 340 13.48 -7.03 0.21
CA PRO A 340 13.13 -7.14 1.62
C PRO A 340 11.64 -6.81 1.86
N GLY A 341 11.00 -7.52 2.78
CA GLY A 341 9.61 -7.25 3.16
C GLY A 341 8.55 -8.01 2.35
N LEU A 342 8.85 -8.45 1.14
CA LEU A 342 7.87 -9.16 0.29
C LEU A 342 7.82 -10.66 0.59
N ALA A 343 6.63 -11.25 0.46
CA ALA A 343 6.43 -12.69 0.57
C ALA A 343 7.34 -13.47 -0.41
N PRO A 344 7.80 -14.69 -0.05
CA PRO A 344 8.72 -15.49 -0.86
C PRO A 344 8.37 -15.60 -2.35
N SER A 345 7.10 -15.87 -2.66
CA SER A 345 6.60 -16.10 -4.02
C SER A 345 6.11 -14.83 -4.74
N TYR A 346 6.11 -13.67 -4.06
CA TYR A 346 5.53 -12.44 -4.58
C TYR A 346 6.58 -11.50 -5.18
N HIS A 347 6.69 -11.49 -6.50
CA HIS A 347 7.67 -10.65 -7.20
C HIS A 347 7.03 -9.34 -7.69
N TRP A 348 7.42 -8.22 -7.07
CA TRP A 348 7.02 -6.87 -7.47
C TRP A 348 8.18 -5.88 -7.24
N PRO A 349 8.50 -4.96 -8.17
CA PRO A 349 7.82 -4.74 -9.45
C PRO A 349 8.17 -5.89 -10.40
N PRO A 350 7.46 -6.03 -11.53
CA PRO A 350 7.86 -7.01 -12.54
C PRO A 350 9.31 -6.76 -12.95
N ARG A 351 10.06 -7.84 -13.21
CA ARG A 351 11.42 -7.74 -13.74
C ARG A 351 11.37 -6.98 -15.06
N ARG A 352 12.48 -6.34 -15.43
CA ARG A 352 12.59 -5.66 -16.72
C ARG A 352 12.15 -6.62 -17.83
N PRO A 353 11.29 -6.18 -18.76
CA PRO A 353 10.90 -6.99 -19.91
C PRO A 353 12.16 -7.43 -20.65
N GLU A 354 12.21 -8.71 -21.02
CA GLU A 354 13.22 -9.17 -21.97
C GLU A 354 12.84 -8.55 -23.32
N MET A 355 13.69 -7.68 -23.88
CA MET A 355 13.47 -7.11 -25.21
C MET A 355 13.62 -8.21 -26.26
N TYR A 356 12.63 -9.09 -26.40
CA TYR A 356 12.50 -9.94 -27.57
C TYR A 356 11.94 -9.13 -28.72
N GLY A 357 12.50 -9.37 -29.91
CA GLY A 357 12.35 -8.52 -31.08
C GLY A 357 10.91 -8.32 -31.55
N GLU A 358 10.68 -7.18 -32.20
CA GLU A 358 9.59 -6.80 -33.14
C GLU A 358 8.22 -7.52 -33.09
N SER A 359 7.78 -8.04 -31.94
CA SER A 359 6.42 -8.55 -31.78
C SER A 359 5.48 -7.41 -31.39
N ASP A 360 4.35 -7.33 -32.10
CA ASP A 360 3.45 -6.18 -32.28
C ASP A 360 2.62 -5.74 -31.05
N GLY A 361 3.19 -5.73 -29.84
CA GLY A 361 2.46 -5.31 -28.63
C GLY A 361 3.35 -4.64 -27.58
N HIS A 362 3.34 -3.30 -27.52
CA HIS A 362 4.11 -2.53 -26.52
C HIS A 362 3.36 -2.28 -25.19
N GLY A 363 2.24 -2.96 -24.93
CA GLY A 363 1.37 -2.70 -23.77
C GLY A 363 0.85 -3.96 -23.10
N ALA A 364 0.12 -3.80 -21.99
CA ALA A 364 -0.62 -4.91 -21.40
C ALA A 364 -1.71 -5.40 -22.38
N PRO A 365 -2.00 -6.71 -22.43
CA PRO A 365 -3.13 -7.23 -23.20
C PRO A 365 -4.43 -6.46 -22.93
N GLY A 366 -5.18 -6.13 -24.00
CA GLY A 366 -6.32 -5.21 -23.90
C GLY A 366 -7.36 -5.59 -22.85
N LYS A 367 -7.61 -6.89 -22.64
CA LYS A 367 -8.54 -7.37 -21.60
C LYS A 367 -8.04 -7.12 -20.18
N LEU A 368 -6.73 -7.24 -19.93
CA LEU A 368 -6.12 -6.90 -18.63
C LEU A 368 -6.24 -5.40 -18.37
N LEU A 369 -6.01 -4.59 -19.41
CA LEU A 369 -6.16 -3.15 -19.32
C LEU A 369 -7.61 -2.75 -18.99
N LEU A 370 -8.61 -3.36 -19.63
CA LEU A 370 -10.03 -3.10 -19.32
C LEU A 370 -10.39 -3.39 -17.86
N VAL A 371 -9.88 -4.48 -17.29
CA VAL A 371 -10.10 -4.80 -15.87
C VAL A 371 -9.38 -3.79 -14.97
N ALA A 372 -8.14 -3.42 -15.30
CA ALA A 372 -7.37 -2.44 -14.54
C ALA A 372 -8.03 -1.05 -14.56
N GLU A 373 -8.51 -0.59 -15.72
CA GLU A 373 -9.26 0.67 -15.87
C GLU A 373 -10.56 0.63 -15.07
N LYS A 374 -11.28 -0.50 -15.07
CA LYS A 374 -12.48 -0.63 -14.24
C LYS A 374 -12.16 -0.54 -12.74
N LEU A 375 -11.09 -1.17 -12.28
CA LEU A 375 -10.65 -1.07 -10.89
C LEU A 375 -10.24 0.36 -10.51
N ILE A 376 -9.57 1.08 -11.41
CA ILE A 376 -9.22 2.50 -11.23
C ILE A 376 -10.49 3.35 -11.13
N GLU A 377 -11.42 3.23 -12.07
CA GLU A 377 -12.71 3.94 -12.07
C GLU A 377 -13.43 3.77 -10.72
N ARG A 378 -13.51 2.52 -10.24
CA ARG A 378 -14.13 2.19 -8.95
C ARG A 378 -13.36 2.79 -7.76
N ALA A 379 -12.03 2.74 -7.80
CA ALA A 379 -11.20 3.35 -6.76
C ALA A 379 -11.36 4.88 -6.75
N GLU A 380 -11.41 5.55 -7.90
CA GLU A 380 -11.65 7.00 -7.97
C GLU A 380 -13.02 7.39 -7.42
N ALA A 381 -14.06 6.65 -7.78
CA ALA A 381 -15.41 6.87 -7.26
C ALA A 381 -15.46 6.79 -5.72
N LEU A 382 -14.70 5.87 -5.12
CA LEU A 382 -14.60 5.72 -3.66
C LEU A 382 -13.92 6.92 -2.98
N LYS A 383 -12.95 7.58 -3.64
CA LYS A 383 -12.07 8.56 -3.00
C LYS A 383 -12.80 9.69 -2.29
N SER A 384 -13.91 10.17 -2.86
CA SER A 384 -14.73 11.25 -2.27
C SER A 384 -15.61 10.78 -1.10
N GLN A 385 -15.78 9.47 -0.93
CA GLN A 385 -16.74 8.86 -0.01
C GLN A 385 -16.07 8.14 1.18
N VAL A 386 -14.75 7.95 1.14
CA VAL A 386 -14.01 7.22 2.19
C VAL A 386 -14.04 7.99 3.51
N LYS A 387 -14.73 7.41 4.49
CA LYS A 387 -14.83 7.90 5.88
C LYS A 387 -14.30 6.90 6.92
N SER A 388 -13.84 5.73 6.47
CA SER A 388 -13.37 4.66 7.36
C SER A 388 -12.11 4.02 6.81
N VAL A 389 -11.30 3.47 7.71
CA VAL A 389 -10.06 2.73 7.40
C VAL A 389 -10.33 1.59 6.42
N ALA A 390 -11.41 0.85 6.63
CA ALA A 390 -11.74 -0.28 5.77
C ALA A 390 -12.24 0.17 4.37
N GLY A 391 -12.89 1.34 4.27
CA GLY A 391 -13.18 1.96 2.96
C GLY A 391 -11.92 2.44 2.23
N ALA A 392 -10.97 3.03 2.96
CA ALA A 392 -9.67 3.41 2.42
C ALA A 392 -8.90 2.18 1.93
N VAL A 393 -8.88 1.11 2.73
CA VAL A 393 -8.27 -0.17 2.41
C VAL A 393 -8.89 -0.82 1.17
N LEU A 394 -10.22 -0.77 1.00
CA LEU A 394 -10.87 -1.23 -0.23
C LEU A 394 -10.32 -0.48 -1.45
N GLY A 395 -10.29 0.86 -1.42
CA GLY A 395 -9.71 1.67 -2.49
C GLY A 395 -8.24 1.34 -2.75
N ALA A 396 -7.47 1.10 -1.69
CA ALA A 396 -6.07 0.69 -1.79
C ALA A 396 -5.90 -0.70 -2.44
N THR A 397 -6.79 -1.64 -2.15
CA THR A 397 -6.81 -2.98 -2.77
C THR A 397 -7.16 -2.89 -4.25
N LEU A 398 -8.22 -2.14 -4.62
CA LEU A 398 -8.61 -1.96 -6.01
C LEU A 398 -7.47 -1.35 -6.84
N ALA A 399 -6.86 -0.28 -6.34
CA ALA A 399 -5.76 0.38 -7.02
C ALA A 399 -4.49 -0.49 -7.08
N ASN A 400 -4.20 -1.25 -6.03
CA ASN A 400 -3.07 -2.19 -6.03
C ASN A 400 -3.29 -3.34 -7.03
N ASP A 401 -4.49 -3.93 -7.09
CA ASP A 401 -4.82 -4.98 -8.05
C ASP A 401 -4.78 -4.44 -9.49
N ALA A 402 -5.27 -3.22 -9.73
CA ALA A 402 -5.15 -2.55 -11.03
C ALA A 402 -3.68 -2.40 -11.45
N LEU A 403 -2.84 -1.87 -10.55
CA LEU A 403 -1.40 -1.69 -10.79
C LEU A 403 -0.74 -3.01 -11.18
N GLU A 404 -1.03 -4.09 -10.45
CA GLU A 404 -0.48 -5.42 -10.72
C GLU A 404 -0.93 -6.00 -12.06
N LEU A 405 -2.20 -5.82 -12.43
CA LEU A 405 -2.75 -6.28 -13.71
C LEU A 405 -2.14 -5.57 -14.92
N THR A 406 -1.69 -4.31 -14.77
CA THR A 406 -0.96 -3.62 -15.84
C THR A 406 0.45 -4.18 -16.06
N GLY A 407 1.02 -4.89 -15.08
CA GLY A 407 2.40 -5.39 -15.12
C GLY A 407 3.44 -4.32 -15.47
N ALA A 408 3.18 -3.07 -15.08
CA ALA A 408 3.99 -1.89 -15.42
C ALA A 408 4.08 -1.55 -16.93
N ARG A 409 3.38 -2.27 -17.82
CA ARG A 409 3.48 -2.14 -19.30
C ARG A 409 2.68 -1.00 -19.91
N THR A 410 1.60 -0.61 -19.25
CA THR A 410 0.76 0.52 -19.69
C THR A 410 1.08 1.71 -18.80
N PRO A 411 2.17 2.46 -19.05
CA PRO A 411 2.74 3.35 -18.07
C PRO A 411 1.79 4.41 -17.52
N THR A 412 0.89 4.97 -18.33
CA THR A 412 -0.07 5.98 -17.88
C THR A 412 -1.04 5.40 -16.85
N THR A 413 -1.69 4.28 -17.18
CA THR A 413 -2.62 3.56 -16.30
C THR A 413 -1.91 3.04 -15.05
N ALA A 414 -0.68 2.54 -15.20
CA ALA A 414 0.13 2.08 -14.07
C ALA A 414 0.52 3.21 -13.11
N ILE A 415 0.87 4.40 -13.63
CA ILE A 415 1.17 5.59 -12.81
C ILE A 415 -0.07 6.03 -12.03
N GLU A 416 -1.23 6.02 -12.68
CA GLU A 416 -2.51 6.37 -12.07
C GLU A 416 -2.89 5.40 -10.94
N ALA A 417 -2.84 4.10 -11.20
CA ALA A 417 -3.07 3.06 -10.20
C ALA A 417 -2.09 3.16 -9.02
N LEU A 418 -0.80 3.38 -9.29
CA LEU A 418 0.22 3.58 -8.25
C LEU A 418 -0.08 4.83 -7.40
N GLY A 419 -0.49 5.92 -8.05
CA GLY A 419 -0.90 7.14 -7.36
C GLY A 419 -2.10 6.91 -6.45
N LEU A 420 -3.15 6.24 -6.95
CA LEU A 420 -4.36 5.93 -6.16
C LEU A 420 -4.06 4.99 -5.00
N LYS A 421 -3.25 3.94 -5.22
CA LYS A 421 -2.81 3.01 -4.17
C LYS A 421 -2.24 3.78 -2.98
N HIS A 422 -1.24 4.62 -3.23
CA HIS A 422 -0.59 5.35 -2.14
C HIS A 422 -1.46 6.44 -1.52
N GLN A 423 -2.37 7.06 -2.28
CA GLN A 423 -3.36 7.98 -1.73
C GLN A 423 -4.26 7.27 -0.71
N PHE A 424 -4.82 6.12 -1.08
CA PHE A 424 -5.68 5.35 -0.19
C PHE A 424 -4.92 4.75 1.01
N GLU A 425 -3.69 4.31 0.82
CA GLU A 425 -2.83 3.85 1.93
C GLU A 425 -2.60 4.98 2.95
N VAL A 426 -2.28 6.20 2.50
CA VAL A 426 -2.10 7.35 3.40
C VAL A 426 -3.41 7.77 4.06
N MET A 427 -4.53 7.74 3.34
CA MET A 427 -5.86 7.97 3.93
C MET A 427 -6.16 6.94 5.03
N ALA A 428 -5.88 5.66 4.79
CA ALA A 428 -6.05 4.60 5.78
C ALA A 428 -5.19 4.84 7.02
N GLU A 429 -3.90 5.20 6.83
CA GLU A 429 -2.98 5.51 7.93
C GLU A 429 -3.41 6.75 8.73
N CYS A 430 -3.86 7.82 8.06
CA CYS A 430 -4.32 9.05 8.73
C CYS A 430 -5.64 8.85 9.49
N GLN A 431 -6.51 7.96 9.03
CA GLN A 431 -7.80 7.66 9.66
C GLN A 431 -7.70 6.60 10.77
N PHE A 432 -6.57 5.89 10.86
CA PHE A 432 -6.40 4.79 11.78
C PHE A 432 -5.93 5.28 13.15
N SER A 433 -6.78 5.15 14.17
CA SER A 433 -6.47 5.52 15.55
C SER A 433 -5.32 4.73 16.16
N GLY A 434 -4.98 3.57 15.58
CA GLY A 434 -3.83 2.76 15.96
C GLY A 434 -2.50 3.23 15.37
N VAL A 435 -2.49 4.30 14.58
CA VAL A 435 -1.26 4.92 14.05
C VAL A 435 -0.76 6.00 15.01
N GLU A 436 0.55 5.97 15.29
CA GLU A 436 1.21 7.01 16.08
C GLU A 436 1.20 8.33 15.30
N TYR A 437 1.34 9.48 15.99
CA TYR A 437 1.29 10.81 15.37
C TYR A 437 2.22 10.98 14.15
N HIS A 438 3.24 10.12 14.00
CA HIS A 438 4.16 10.15 12.86
C HIS A 438 3.93 8.99 11.89
N ILE A 439 3.67 9.32 10.61
CA ILE A 439 3.60 8.34 9.52
C ILE A 439 4.96 8.29 8.82
N ARG A 440 5.50 7.09 8.61
CA ARG A 440 6.81 6.96 7.94
C ARG A 440 6.68 7.13 6.42
N ILE A 441 7.00 8.33 5.96
CA ILE A 441 6.90 8.72 4.54
C ILE A 441 8.12 8.28 3.71
N GLU A 442 9.32 8.20 4.27
CA GLU A 442 10.53 7.90 3.51
C GLU A 442 10.50 6.52 2.84
N PRO A 443 10.10 5.42 3.52
CA PRO A 443 9.96 4.12 2.88
C PRO A 443 8.93 4.15 1.74
N ARG A 444 7.83 4.89 1.91
CA ARG A 444 6.80 5.11 0.89
C ARG A 444 7.35 5.85 -0.33
N ILE A 445 8.12 6.91 -0.13
CA ILE A 445 8.78 7.64 -1.23
C ILE A 445 9.79 6.74 -1.97
N ALA A 446 10.52 5.88 -1.25
CA ALA A 446 11.43 4.92 -1.83
C ALA A 446 10.69 3.86 -2.67
N GLU A 447 9.56 3.34 -2.16
CA GLU A 447 8.67 2.43 -2.89
C GLU A 447 8.12 3.06 -4.17
N ILE A 448 7.56 4.28 -4.09
CA ILE A 448 7.07 5.03 -5.26
C ILE A 448 8.16 5.18 -6.31
N THR A 449 9.38 5.51 -5.87
CA THR A 449 10.52 5.68 -6.79
C THR A 449 10.84 4.37 -7.51
N ARG A 450 10.94 3.27 -6.75
CA ARG A 450 11.24 1.93 -7.28
C ARG A 450 10.19 1.47 -8.30
N ASP A 451 8.90 1.66 -7.99
CA ASP A 451 7.82 1.23 -8.89
C ASP A 451 7.77 2.11 -10.16
N LEU A 452 7.94 3.43 -10.01
CA LEU A 452 8.06 4.34 -11.16
C LEU A 452 9.28 4.05 -12.01
N ASP A 453 10.39 3.58 -11.44
CA ASP A 453 11.56 3.18 -12.21
C ASP A 453 11.23 2.02 -13.15
N ALA A 454 10.49 1.02 -12.67
CA ALA A 454 10.04 -0.11 -13.49
C ALA A 454 9.01 0.31 -14.55
N ILE A 455 8.00 1.09 -14.16
CA ILE A 455 6.95 1.58 -15.06
C ILE A 455 7.55 2.45 -16.17
N CYS A 456 8.49 3.33 -15.82
CA CYS A 456 9.01 4.31 -16.77
C CYS A 456 10.00 3.73 -17.79
N GLU A 457 10.43 2.47 -17.66
CA GLU A 457 11.24 1.80 -18.69
C GLU A 457 10.48 1.64 -20.02
N TRP A 458 9.14 1.61 -19.96
CA TRP A 458 8.28 1.52 -21.14
C TRP A 458 8.14 2.83 -21.93
N PHE A 459 8.54 3.98 -21.35
CA PHE A 459 8.63 5.21 -22.14
C PHE A 459 9.85 5.20 -23.07
N GLY A 460 9.81 5.98 -24.15
CA GLY A 460 10.97 6.18 -25.02
C GLY A 460 12.16 6.77 -24.25
N LYS A 461 13.38 6.28 -24.52
CA LYS A 461 14.63 6.60 -23.77
C LYS A 461 14.82 8.10 -23.47
N SER A 462 14.49 8.97 -24.43
CA SER A 462 14.61 10.43 -24.29
C SER A 462 13.61 11.04 -23.30
N LYS A 463 12.45 10.41 -23.10
CA LYS A 463 11.37 10.89 -22.22
C LYS A 463 11.32 10.18 -20.87
N ARG A 464 11.96 9.01 -20.70
CA ARG A 464 11.89 8.17 -19.48
C ARG A 464 12.08 8.95 -18.20
N GLU A 465 13.18 9.69 -18.13
CA GLU A 465 13.55 10.41 -16.91
C GLU A 465 12.62 11.61 -16.64
N SER A 466 12.16 12.31 -17.68
CA SER A 466 11.16 13.36 -17.51
C SER A 466 9.81 12.79 -17.07
N ALA A 467 9.40 11.66 -17.63
CA ALA A 467 8.17 10.97 -17.26
C ALA A 467 8.23 10.50 -15.80
N ARG A 468 9.35 9.89 -15.39
CA ARG A 468 9.61 9.48 -14.00
C ARG A 468 9.52 10.64 -13.02
N LEU A 469 10.19 11.76 -13.32
CA LEU A 469 10.16 12.95 -12.46
C LEU A 469 8.75 13.57 -12.40
N ASN A 470 8.04 13.68 -13.53
CA ASN A 470 6.69 14.20 -13.58
C ASN A 470 5.69 13.32 -12.82
N ALA A 471 5.75 12.00 -13.02
CA ALA A 471 4.90 11.03 -12.32
C ALA A 471 5.13 11.08 -10.81
N ARG A 472 6.40 11.09 -10.39
CA ARG A 472 6.76 11.22 -8.97
C ARG A 472 6.24 12.52 -8.37
N MET A 473 6.42 13.64 -9.07
CA MET A 473 5.92 14.94 -8.62
C MET A 473 4.39 14.92 -8.49
N HIS A 474 3.69 14.33 -9.45
CA HIS A 474 2.23 14.21 -9.44
C HIS A 474 1.74 13.43 -8.21
N ILE A 475 2.27 12.22 -7.99
CA ILE A 475 1.89 11.38 -6.84
C ILE A 475 2.20 12.10 -5.52
N LEU A 476 3.41 12.65 -5.36
CA LEU A 476 3.77 13.35 -4.12
C LEU A 476 2.89 14.57 -3.85
N ASN A 477 2.50 15.33 -4.88
CA ASN A 477 1.57 16.45 -4.71
C ASN A 477 0.18 16.01 -4.26
N GLN A 478 -0.29 14.82 -4.68
CA GLN A 478 -1.54 14.25 -4.18
C GLN A 478 -1.42 13.83 -2.71
N LEU A 479 -0.30 13.20 -2.32
CA LEU A 479 -0.06 12.84 -0.92
C LEU A 479 0.01 14.07 -0.01
N VAL A 480 0.67 15.14 -0.45
CA VAL A 480 0.72 16.44 0.27
C VAL A 480 -0.68 16.96 0.59
N ARG A 481 -1.63 16.85 -0.34
CA ARG A 481 -3.02 17.29 -0.10
C ARG A 481 -3.67 16.46 1.00
N ILE A 482 -3.57 15.13 0.93
CA ILE A 482 -4.16 14.24 1.93
C ILE A 482 -3.55 14.47 3.32
N LEU A 483 -2.22 14.55 3.40
CA LEU A 483 -1.50 14.80 4.65
C LEU A 483 -1.92 16.15 5.27
N ARG A 484 -2.05 17.18 4.44
CA ARG A 484 -2.54 18.50 4.88
C ARG A 484 -3.98 18.42 5.41
N ASP A 485 -4.88 17.75 4.68
CA ASP A 485 -6.28 17.60 5.08
C ASP A 485 -6.43 16.85 6.42
N HIS A 486 -5.44 16.03 6.79
CA HIS A 486 -5.38 15.29 8.05
C HIS A 486 -4.38 15.87 9.08
N ASN A 487 -3.90 17.10 8.87
CA ASN A 487 -2.98 17.81 9.77
C ASN A 487 -1.64 17.08 10.06
N GLN A 488 -1.14 16.28 9.12
CA GLN A 488 0.14 15.57 9.19
C GLN A 488 1.27 16.46 8.65
N PHE A 489 1.64 17.49 9.42
CA PHE A 489 2.48 18.59 8.94
C PHE A 489 3.94 18.22 8.67
N ASP A 490 4.55 17.37 9.49
CA ASP A 490 5.96 16.99 9.35
C ASP A 490 6.13 16.11 8.10
N GLU A 491 5.20 15.18 7.91
CA GLU A 491 5.06 14.31 6.75
C GLU A 491 4.78 15.10 5.46
N GLU A 492 3.90 16.11 5.55
CA GLU A 492 3.64 17.05 4.45
C GLU A 492 4.94 17.76 4.05
N GLN A 493 5.70 18.28 5.01
CA GLN A 493 6.93 19.01 4.77
C GLN A 493 8.00 18.13 4.13
N LEU A 494 8.13 16.87 4.55
CA LEU A 494 9.03 15.89 3.93
C LEU A 494 8.67 15.65 2.46
N CYS A 495 7.38 15.47 2.15
CA CYS A 495 6.91 15.35 0.76
C CYS A 495 7.19 16.63 -0.04
N MET A 496 6.90 17.80 0.53
CA MET A 496 7.10 19.10 -0.12
C MET A 496 8.58 19.40 -0.40
N ASN A 497 9.49 19.03 0.50
CA ASN A 497 10.93 19.12 0.28
C ASN A 497 11.32 18.31 -0.97
N ARG A 498 10.77 17.10 -1.12
CA ARG A 498 11.04 16.26 -2.28
C ARG A 498 10.41 16.79 -3.56
N VAL A 499 9.19 17.33 -3.50
CA VAL A 499 8.53 17.99 -4.62
C VAL A 499 9.35 19.18 -5.12
N ARG A 500 9.84 20.05 -4.21
CA ARG A 500 10.70 21.20 -4.56
C ARG A 500 11.97 20.75 -5.30
N HIS A 501 12.62 19.71 -4.79
CA HIS A 501 13.81 19.13 -5.41
C HIS A 501 13.54 18.65 -6.85
N ILE A 502 12.41 17.97 -7.08
CA ILE A 502 12.02 17.47 -8.39
C ILE A 502 11.65 18.63 -9.33
N HIS A 503 10.85 19.59 -8.85
CA HIS A 503 10.44 20.76 -9.61
C HIS A 503 11.64 21.55 -10.12
N ASN A 504 12.59 21.86 -9.25
CA ASN A 504 13.82 22.59 -9.63
C ASN A 504 14.65 21.79 -10.63
N THR A 505 14.73 20.46 -10.47
CA THR A 505 15.43 19.58 -11.42
C THR A 505 14.76 19.59 -12.81
N LEU A 506 13.44 19.53 -12.87
CA LEU A 506 12.68 19.64 -14.13
C LEU A 506 12.82 21.03 -14.76
N TRP A 507 12.76 22.09 -13.95
CA TRP A 507 12.88 23.47 -14.40
C TRP A 507 14.25 23.75 -15.03
N VAL A 508 15.34 23.25 -14.41
CA VAL A 508 16.69 23.38 -14.96
C VAL A 508 16.84 22.61 -16.28
N ARG A 509 16.25 21.42 -16.39
CA ARG A 509 16.32 20.61 -17.62
C ARG A 509 15.63 21.23 -18.83
N GLN A 510 14.65 22.12 -18.63
CA GLN A 510 13.98 22.80 -19.75
C GLN A 510 14.90 23.77 -20.52
N ARG A 511 15.92 24.35 -19.88
CA ARG A 511 16.86 25.28 -20.53
C ARG A 511 18.25 25.17 -19.90
N SER A 512 19.26 24.81 -20.68
CA SER A 512 20.64 24.59 -20.20
C SER A 512 21.25 25.81 -19.46
N VAL A 513 20.89 27.04 -19.83
CA VAL A 513 21.36 28.26 -19.15
C VAL A 513 20.95 28.30 -17.67
N ARG A 514 19.83 27.65 -17.31
CA ARG A 514 19.33 27.58 -15.92
C ARG A 514 20.22 26.75 -15.00
N VAL A 515 21.15 25.95 -15.53
CA VAL A 515 22.13 25.19 -14.72
C VAL A 515 22.98 26.11 -13.86
N LEU A 516 23.25 27.35 -14.32
CA LEU A 516 23.98 28.35 -13.54
C LEU A 516 23.26 28.75 -12.24
N LEU A 517 21.93 28.61 -12.18
CA LEU A 517 21.12 28.91 -11.00
C LEU A 517 20.97 27.69 -10.08
N LEU A 518 21.42 26.50 -10.50
CA LEU A 518 21.27 25.28 -9.72
C LEU A 518 21.91 25.36 -8.32
N PRO A 519 23.13 25.92 -8.13
CA PRO A 519 23.70 26.07 -6.79
C PRO A 519 22.82 26.91 -5.86
N LEU A 520 22.27 28.02 -6.37
CA LEU A 520 21.37 28.90 -5.62
C LEU A 520 20.06 28.18 -5.27
N LEU A 521 19.48 27.43 -6.20
CA LEU A 521 18.26 26.65 -5.96
C LEU A 521 18.47 25.52 -4.95
N ARG A 522 19.59 24.80 -5.03
CA ARG A 522 19.96 23.76 -4.05
C ARG A 522 20.20 24.35 -2.67
N TYR A 523 20.77 25.55 -2.62
CA TYR A 523 20.97 26.26 -1.37
C TYR A 523 19.64 26.66 -0.72
N LEU A 524 18.69 27.20 -1.51
CA LEU A 524 17.33 27.48 -1.05
C LEU A 524 16.58 26.22 -0.59
N GLU A 525 16.72 25.10 -1.31
CA GLU A 525 16.17 23.80 -0.90
C GLU A 525 16.70 23.36 0.46
N LEU A 526 18.01 23.50 0.69
CA LEU A 526 18.66 23.16 1.96
C LEU A 526 18.13 24.04 3.10
N LEU A 527 18.05 25.36 2.90
CA LEU A 527 17.53 26.29 3.89
C LEU A 527 16.06 26.03 4.26
N LEU A 528 15.24 25.61 3.29
CA LEU A 528 13.82 25.32 3.50
C LEU A 528 13.54 23.87 3.93
N SER A 529 14.58 23.07 4.15
CA SER A 529 14.42 21.65 4.50
C SER A 529 13.88 21.47 5.92
N SER A 530 14.47 22.14 6.90
CA SER A 530 14.05 22.16 8.30
C SER A 530 14.59 23.40 9.03
N PHE A 531 13.95 23.77 10.14
CA PHE A 531 14.41 24.89 10.97
C PHE A 531 15.80 24.65 11.59
N ALA A 532 16.11 23.41 11.97
CA ALA A 532 17.43 23.05 12.50
C ALA A 532 18.54 23.19 11.44
N THR A 533 18.28 22.75 10.21
CA THR A 533 19.21 22.96 9.09
C THR A 533 19.40 24.44 8.80
N PHE A 534 18.31 25.22 8.75
CA PHE A 534 18.38 26.67 8.58
C PHE A 534 19.26 27.33 9.64
N SER A 535 19.03 27.03 10.91
CA SER A 535 19.80 27.57 12.04
C SER A 535 21.27 27.19 11.97
N THR A 536 21.56 25.94 11.57
CA THR A 536 22.94 25.45 11.42
C THR A 536 23.67 26.17 10.28
N VAL A 537 23.01 26.36 9.13
CA VAL A 537 23.56 27.10 7.99
C VAL A 537 23.77 28.57 8.33
N LEU A 538 22.85 29.18 9.09
CA LEU A 538 22.96 30.54 9.58
C LEU A 538 24.20 30.72 10.48
N LEU A 539 24.37 29.84 11.47
CA LEU A 539 25.56 29.83 12.33
C LEU A 539 26.84 29.64 11.51
N GLY A 540 26.82 28.74 10.52
CA GLY A 540 27.93 28.53 9.60
C GLY A 540 28.33 29.81 8.85
N TRP A 541 27.37 30.55 8.33
CA TRP A 541 27.64 31.85 7.67
C TRP A 541 28.22 32.89 8.62
N LEU A 542 27.72 32.97 9.85
CA LEU A 542 28.27 33.90 10.84
C LEU A 542 29.74 33.61 11.14
N VAL A 543 30.12 32.32 11.22
CA VAL A 543 31.52 31.89 11.40
C VAL A 543 32.36 32.22 10.15
N ILE A 544 31.84 31.97 8.94
CA ILE A 544 32.54 32.30 7.69
C ILE A 544 32.84 33.80 7.61
N PHE A 545 31.84 34.65 7.90
CA PHE A 545 32.04 36.10 7.91
C PHE A 545 32.94 36.55 9.06
N ALA A 546 32.89 35.89 10.23
CA ALA A 546 33.81 36.16 11.34
C ALA A 546 35.27 35.92 10.93
N LEU A 547 35.53 34.80 10.25
CA LEU A 547 36.86 34.48 9.69
C LEU A 547 37.26 35.48 8.61
N LEU A 548 36.33 35.91 7.75
CA LEU A 548 36.59 36.88 6.69
C LEU A 548 36.98 38.24 7.28
N PHE A 549 36.22 38.75 8.25
CA PHE A 549 36.55 39.99 8.94
C PHE A 549 37.86 39.90 9.73
N TRP A 550 38.12 38.75 10.37
CA TRP A 550 39.40 38.50 11.05
C TRP A 550 40.58 38.51 10.07
N TRP A 551 40.44 37.85 8.91
CA TRP A 551 41.49 37.79 7.89
C TRP A 551 41.80 39.17 7.29
N ILE A 552 40.76 39.94 6.97
CA ILE A 552 40.90 41.32 6.45
C ILE A 552 41.54 42.23 7.52
N GLY A 553 41.09 42.10 8.77
CA GLY A 553 41.61 42.86 9.92
C GLY A 553 43.03 42.50 10.33
N SER A 554 43.54 41.33 9.92
CA SER A 554 44.91 40.86 10.23
C SER A 554 45.94 41.19 9.15
N THR A 555 45.58 42.02 8.16
CA THR A 555 46.49 42.38 7.07
C THR A 555 47.62 43.31 7.54
N PRO A 556 48.86 43.18 7.03
CA PRO A 556 50.01 43.96 7.51
C PRO A 556 49.76 45.47 7.31
N GLY A 557 49.53 46.20 8.40
CA GLY A 557 49.22 47.64 8.38
C GLY A 557 48.09 48.06 9.32
N SER A 558 47.26 47.13 9.81
CA SER A 558 46.37 47.35 10.96
C SER A 558 47.17 47.13 12.26
N GLY A 559 47.44 48.19 12.99
CA GLY A 559 48.34 48.18 14.16
C GLY A 559 47.84 47.42 15.40
N ASP A 560 46.80 46.59 15.30
CA ASP A 560 46.13 45.96 16.44
C ASP A 560 46.00 44.43 16.28
N ASN A 561 46.11 43.69 17.40
CA ASN A 561 45.86 42.25 17.49
C ASN A 561 44.37 41.95 17.28
N TRP A 562 43.93 41.88 16.01
CA TRP A 562 42.57 41.52 15.68
C TRP A 562 42.27 40.08 16.09
N SER A 563 41.47 39.90 17.13
CA SER A 563 41.04 38.57 17.57
C SER A 563 39.86 38.08 16.72
N PHE A 564 39.69 36.75 16.65
CA PHE A 564 38.51 36.15 16.04
C PHE A 564 37.20 36.71 16.64
N TRP A 565 37.20 37.03 17.94
CA TRP A 565 36.06 37.65 18.62
C TRP A 565 35.65 39.00 18.03
N CYS A 566 36.61 39.84 17.64
CA CYS A 566 36.33 41.11 16.97
C CYS A 566 35.70 40.86 15.59
N GLY A 567 36.19 39.85 14.85
CA GLY A 567 35.58 39.41 13.59
C GLY A 567 34.15 38.89 13.76
N LEU A 568 33.89 38.10 14.81
CA LEU A 568 32.56 37.55 15.10
C LEU A 568 31.56 38.64 15.49
N GLN A 569 31.96 39.60 16.34
CA GLN A 569 31.10 40.74 16.68
C GLN A 569 30.79 41.59 15.44
N GLY A 570 31.79 41.82 14.58
CA GLY A 570 31.60 42.49 13.29
C GLY A 570 30.63 41.73 12.38
N SER A 571 30.77 40.41 12.30
CA SER A 571 29.87 39.52 11.54
C SER A 571 28.43 39.61 12.05
N VAL A 572 28.19 39.40 13.35
CA VAL A 572 26.85 39.42 13.95
C VAL A 572 26.17 40.78 13.79
N SER A 573 26.88 41.86 14.11
CA SER A 573 26.33 43.22 14.00
C SER A 573 25.96 43.58 12.56
N THR A 574 26.81 43.23 11.60
CA THR A 574 26.55 43.52 10.18
C THR A 574 25.45 42.63 9.60
N PHE A 575 25.40 41.37 10.02
CA PHE A 575 24.44 40.39 9.52
C PHE A 575 23.00 40.68 10.00
N PHE A 576 22.83 41.17 11.24
CA PHE A 576 21.51 41.42 11.82
C PHE A 576 21.11 42.90 11.92
N SER A 577 22.06 43.85 12.04
CA SER A 577 21.74 45.22 12.47
C SER A 577 21.69 46.29 11.36
N VAL A 578 21.69 45.91 10.08
CA VAL A 578 21.59 46.85 8.92
C VAL A 578 22.49 48.08 9.12
N GLY A 579 23.71 47.87 9.62
CA GLY A 579 24.63 48.92 10.00
C GLY A 579 26.07 48.48 9.79
N PRO A 580 27.02 49.43 9.72
CA PRO A 580 28.43 49.10 9.65
C PRO A 580 28.85 48.25 10.86
N PRO A 581 29.87 47.39 10.72
CA PRO A 581 30.28 46.48 11.78
C PRO A 581 30.64 47.27 13.04
N THR A 582 30.01 46.94 14.18
CA THR A 582 30.35 47.57 15.47
C THR A 582 31.55 46.85 16.06
N HIS A 583 32.64 47.58 16.31
CA HIS A 583 33.85 47.02 16.93
C HIS A 583 34.01 47.51 18.37
N PRO A 584 34.64 46.72 19.26
CA PRO A 584 35.07 47.18 20.57
C PRO A 584 35.97 48.42 20.46
N GLU A 585 35.90 49.28 21.48
CA GLU A 585 36.82 50.43 21.61
C GLU A 585 38.28 49.95 21.52
N GLY A 586 39.01 50.45 20.52
CA GLY A 586 40.40 50.06 20.26
C GLY A 586 40.65 49.41 18.89
N CYS A 587 39.62 48.91 18.21
CA CYS A 587 39.76 48.32 16.88
C CYS A 587 39.69 49.40 15.77
N LYS A 588 40.83 49.88 15.27
CA LYS A 588 40.86 50.84 14.15
C LYS A 588 40.84 50.11 12.81
N VAL A 589 39.70 50.15 12.12
CA VAL A 589 39.59 49.59 10.76
C VAL A 589 39.97 50.63 9.71
N THR A 590 40.96 50.30 8.88
CA THR A 590 41.21 51.03 7.64
C THR A 590 40.20 50.57 6.59
N SER A 591 39.45 51.51 6.01
CA SER A 591 38.43 51.21 5.00
C SER A 591 39.08 50.75 3.70
N THR A 592 39.43 49.46 3.62
CA THR A 592 39.92 48.82 2.40
C THR A 592 38.75 48.36 1.53
N TRP A 593 38.98 48.22 0.22
CA TRP A 593 37.99 47.63 -0.68
C TRP A 593 37.54 46.23 -0.22
N GLY A 594 38.44 45.44 0.35
CA GLY A 594 38.10 44.12 0.93
C GLY A 594 37.10 44.23 2.07
N TYR A 595 37.27 45.21 2.95
CA TYR A 595 36.34 45.47 4.06
C TYR A 595 34.95 45.91 3.58
N VAL A 596 34.89 46.77 2.56
CA VAL A 596 33.62 47.20 1.94
C VAL A 596 32.89 46.02 1.29
N ILE A 597 33.62 45.18 0.54
CA ILE A 597 33.06 43.98 -0.11
C ILE A 597 32.54 42.99 0.94
N ALA A 598 33.32 42.71 1.98
CA ALA A 598 32.91 41.81 3.06
C ALA A 598 31.65 42.32 3.77
N THR A 599 31.62 43.60 4.14
CA THR A 599 30.46 44.25 4.76
C THR A 599 29.22 44.15 3.88
N THR A 600 29.37 44.48 2.60
CA THR A 600 28.26 44.42 1.62
C THR A 600 27.73 42.99 1.47
N ALA A 601 28.61 42.00 1.34
CA ALA A 601 28.24 40.59 1.23
C ALA A 601 27.54 40.08 2.50
N THR A 602 28.01 40.47 3.69
CA THR A 602 27.37 40.11 4.97
C THR A 602 25.98 40.70 5.07
N ILE A 603 25.78 41.96 4.68
CA ILE A 603 24.46 42.61 4.66
C ILE A 603 23.49 41.89 3.70
N PHE A 604 23.90 41.64 2.46
CA PHE A 604 23.07 40.92 1.49
C PHE A 604 22.72 39.50 1.96
N SER A 605 23.68 38.79 2.54
CA SER A 605 23.45 37.47 3.12
C SER A 605 22.46 37.54 4.28
N GLY A 606 22.61 38.52 5.18
CA GLY A 606 21.67 38.79 6.28
C GLY A 606 20.24 38.99 5.79
N PHE A 607 20.02 39.88 4.82
CA PHE A 607 18.71 40.12 4.23
C PHE A 607 18.11 38.90 3.54
N PHE A 608 18.94 38.16 2.79
CA PHE A 608 18.50 36.94 2.13
C PHE A 608 18.02 35.90 3.14
N HIS A 609 18.80 35.64 4.19
CA HIS A 609 18.44 34.69 5.24
C HIS A 609 17.25 35.14 6.05
N LEU A 610 17.14 36.45 6.34
CA LEU A 610 15.97 37.01 7.01
C LEU A 610 14.71 36.83 6.15
N GLY A 611 14.79 37.08 4.84
CA GLY A 611 13.68 36.85 3.92
C GLY A 611 13.25 35.38 3.87
N VAL A 612 14.22 34.46 3.80
CA VAL A 612 13.96 33.00 3.87
C VAL A 612 13.34 32.62 5.21
N PHE A 613 13.86 33.15 6.33
CA PHE A 613 13.33 32.90 7.66
C PHE A 613 11.90 33.38 7.81
N VAL A 614 11.60 34.61 7.38
CA VAL A 614 10.24 35.17 7.40
C VAL A 614 9.32 34.34 6.52
N SER A 615 9.76 33.92 5.33
CA SER A 615 8.97 33.03 4.48
C SER A 615 8.72 31.66 5.13
N HIS A 616 9.71 31.12 5.83
CA HIS A 616 9.60 29.84 6.54
C HIS A 616 8.65 29.95 7.73
N LEU A 617 8.81 31.00 8.54
CA LEU A 617 7.97 31.30 9.69
C LEU A 617 6.53 31.58 9.26
N TYR A 618 6.33 32.37 8.20
CA TYR A 618 5.00 32.60 7.62
C TYR A 618 4.37 31.28 7.16
N SER A 619 5.15 30.43 6.50
CA SER A 619 4.68 29.10 6.10
C SER A 619 4.35 28.18 7.30
N ILE A 620 4.92 28.41 8.48
CA ILE A 620 4.60 27.62 9.68
C ILE A 620 3.40 28.24 10.42
N VAL A 621 3.37 29.57 10.56
CA VAL A 621 2.41 30.31 11.39
C VAL A 621 1.08 30.51 10.66
N ALA A 622 1.09 30.90 9.39
CA ALA A 622 -0.15 31.12 8.61
C ALA A 622 -0.88 29.82 8.21
N ARG A 623 -0.36 28.66 8.64
CA ARG A 623 -0.97 27.33 8.45
C ARG A 623 -1.70 26.82 9.69
N ARG A 624 -1.68 27.58 10.79
CA ARG A 624 -2.67 27.50 11.88
C ARG A 624 -3.76 28.52 11.63
#